data_AF-Q0U7Y5-F1
#
_entry.id   AF-Q0U7Y5-F1
#
_cell.length_a   1.000
_cell.length_b   1.000
_cell.length_c   1.000
_cell.angle_alpha   90.00
_cell.angle_beta   90.00
_cell.angle_gamma   90.00
#
_symmetry.space_group_name_H-M   'P 1'
#
loop_
_entity.id
_entity.type
_entity.pdbx_description
1 polymer ?
#
loop_
_entity_poly.entity_id
_entity_poly.type
_entity_poly.pdbx_seq_one_letter_code
_entity_poly.pdbx_strand_id
1 'polypeptide(L)'
;MSDYEDITGAMKDLNIGELTRYQPLINGCNTTQSHGGGEELRLAPLIWWDVKTHLDQSENPNDQLKQYAVLGHESSATSNSVYKPVLLNTNAPWSSFLCGSQGSGKSHTLSCMLENCILSTPNIGKNPHPLAGLVLHYDGSRGSGVCEAAYLCSQVKTRVLVSASNYGNLKSKYEDMAKKCGGTIEVQKLLIATDHLDTERVKTLMAVSKDGEMPLYIQTLVKIIRDIAIQSGGVGTFDYGRLKEELRDQMFSERQNQPLALRIDLLESFLDVKRSSRKPGYPAPAWSKSPDYLKGAPGELLIVDLTDPVVDVDMACVLFDTCLSIFLAQTKCGKVVALDEAHNYLLAENASAKQFTGKLLKTIREQRHLGTRIIIATQEPTLDTSLLDLCSITMVHRCTSPAWFEILKKHVAALYLSSGEGADGVTKSDQKSTDRTLFAQIVALRIGESLLFCPTGAMRMEGENVGRMLDGFITFRTRQRLTADGGATKLAYDT
;
A
#
# COMPACT_ATOMS: atom_id res chain seq x y z
N MET A 1 -46.17 50.20 -17.70
CA MET A 1 -46.12 48.72 -17.68
C MET A 1 -45.38 48.13 -18.89
N SER A 2 -44.72 48.94 -19.74
CA SER A 2 -43.94 48.45 -20.90
C SER A 2 -42.45 48.23 -20.60
N ASP A 3 -41.89 48.86 -19.56
CA ASP A 3 -40.42 48.88 -19.39
C ASP A 3 -39.89 47.70 -18.55
N TYR A 4 -40.78 46.87 -17.98
CA TYR A 4 -40.38 45.68 -17.21
C TYR A 4 -40.27 44.40 -18.07
N GLU A 5 -40.97 44.33 -19.21
CA GLU A 5 -40.87 43.16 -20.11
C GLU A 5 -39.56 43.16 -20.90
N ASP A 6 -39.07 44.33 -21.33
CA ASP A 6 -37.82 44.45 -22.10
C ASP A 6 -36.57 44.08 -21.29
N ILE A 7 -36.55 44.39 -19.97
CA ILE A 7 -35.45 44.01 -19.07
C ILE A 7 -35.40 42.49 -18.89
N THR A 8 -36.55 41.81 -18.86
CA THR A 8 -36.60 40.34 -18.72
C THR A 8 -36.18 39.60 -20.00
N GLY A 9 -36.44 40.18 -21.18
CA GLY A 9 -35.94 39.67 -22.46
C GLY A 9 -34.43 39.83 -22.59
N ALA A 10 -33.91 41.02 -22.29
CA ALA A 10 -32.47 41.31 -22.33
C ALA A 10 -31.67 40.47 -21.32
N MET A 11 -32.20 40.22 -20.10
CA MET A 11 -31.56 39.32 -19.13
C MET A 11 -31.61 37.85 -19.55
N LYS A 12 -32.67 37.40 -20.23
CA LYS A 12 -32.74 36.04 -20.82
C LYS A 12 -31.72 35.86 -21.93
N ASP A 13 -31.58 36.84 -22.81
CA ASP A 13 -30.61 36.80 -23.92
C ASP A 13 -29.16 36.89 -23.41
N LEU A 14 -28.91 37.65 -22.33
CA LEU A 14 -27.62 37.63 -21.63
C LEU A 14 -27.32 36.25 -21.03
N ASN A 15 -28.28 35.61 -20.35
CA ASN A 15 -28.10 34.29 -19.75
C ASN A 15 -27.88 33.18 -20.81
N ILE A 16 -28.55 33.26 -21.97
CA ILE A 16 -28.34 32.34 -23.09
C ILE A 16 -26.95 32.55 -23.71
N GLY A 17 -26.51 33.80 -23.86
CA GLY A 17 -25.17 34.14 -24.33
C GLY A 17 -24.06 33.74 -23.35
N GLU A 18 -24.35 33.74 -22.05
CA GLU A 18 -23.44 33.29 -20.99
C GLU A 18 -23.36 31.76 -20.94
N LEU A 19 -24.51 31.06 -20.99
CA LEU A 19 -24.57 29.61 -21.11
C LEU A 19 -23.82 29.10 -22.35
N THR A 20 -23.95 29.79 -23.48
CA THR A 20 -23.24 29.47 -24.73
C THR A 20 -21.73 29.69 -24.61
N ARG A 21 -21.27 30.69 -23.83
CA ARG A 21 -19.85 30.88 -23.51
C ARG A 21 -19.31 29.80 -22.57
N TYR A 22 -20.17 29.22 -21.74
CA TYR A 22 -19.82 28.09 -20.88
C TYR A 22 -19.87 26.76 -21.61
N GLN A 23 -20.62 26.62 -22.72
CA GLN A 23 -20.67 25.36 -23.48
C GLN A 23 -19.29 24.85 -23.92
N PRO A 24 -18.34 25.66 -24.44
CA PRO A 24 -16.98 25.20 -24.73
C PRO A 24 -16.16 24.79 -23.50
N LEU A 25 -16.47 25.38 -22.33
CA LEU A 25 -15.82 25.05 -21.06
C LEU A 25 -16.39 23.76 -20.45
N ILE A 26 -17.68 23.48 -20.68
CA ILE A 26 -18.40 22.29 -20.18
C ILE A 26 -18.22 21.10 -21.12
N ASN A 27 -18.29 21.34 -22.43
CA ASN A 27 -18.19 20.30 -23.46
C ASN A 27 -16.74 19.98 -23.86
N GLY A 28 -15.77 20.75 -23.35
CA GLY A 28 -14.39 20.71 -23.83
C GLY A 28 -14.31 21.16 -25.29
N CYS A 29 -13.09 21.49 -25.74
CA CYS A 29 -12.82 21.82 -27.12
C CYS A 29 -13.39 20.73 -28.07
N ASN A 30 -14.24 21.13 -29.03
CA ASN A 30 -14.72 20.29 -30.16
C ASN A 30 -13.57 19.96 -31.13
N THR A 31 -12.51 19.33 -30.63
CA THR A 31 -11.46 18.65 -31.38
C THR A 31 -11.56 17.17 -31.07
N THR A 32 -12.63 16.50 -31.51
CA THR A 32 -12.72 15.02 -31.66
C THR A 32 -12.03 14.13 -30.60
N GLN A 33 -11.92 14.58 -29.35
CA GLN A 33 -11.24 13.87 -28.26
C GLN A 33 -12.01 14.14 -26.98
N SER A 34 -12.76 13.12 -26.55
CA SER A 34 -13.43 13.03 -25.26
C SER A 34 -12.39 12.98 -24.12
N HIS A 35 -11.75 14.10 -23.81
CA HIS A 35 -10.68 14.15 -22.82
C HIS A 35 -11.11 13.69 -21.40
N GLY A 36 -12.36 13.89 -21.00
CA GLY A 36 -12.86 13.46 -19.68
C GLY A 36 -13.03 11.95 -19.53
N GLY A 37 -13.64 11.28 -20.51
CA GLY A 37 -13.84 9.83 -20.49
C GLY A 37 -12.55 9.04 -20.69
N GLY A 38 -11.66 9.54 -21.56
CA GLY A 38 -10.36 8.91 -21.82
C GLY A 38 -9.40 9.00 -20.63
N GLU A 39 -9.37 10.11 -19.89
CA GLU A 39 -8.51 10.25 -18.71
C GLU A 39 -8.98 9.38 -17.55
N GLU A 40 -10.30 9.32 -17.29
CA GLU A 40 -10.86 8.45 -16.26
C GLU A 40 -10.57 6.97 -16.55
N LEU A 41 -10.63 6.57 -17.82
CA LEU A 41 -10.30 5.22 -18.28
C LEU A 41 -8.82 4.87 -18.10
N ARG A 42 -7.91 5.82 -18.35
CA ARG A 42 -6.47 5.64 -18.10
C ARG A 42 -6.16 5.43 -16.63
N LEU A 43 -7.03 5.92 -15.75
CA LEU A 43 -6.91 5.79 -14.29
C LEU A 43 -7.64 4.57 -13.74
N ALA A 44 -8.40 3.83 -14.58
CA ALA A 44 -9.11 2.63 -14.16
C ALA A 44 -8.11 1.59 -13.59
N PRO A 45 -8.29 1.11 -12.34
CA PRO A 45 -7.36 0.17 -11.71
C PRO A 45 -7.33 -1.19 -12.42
N LEU A 46 -8.49 -1.64 -12.90
CA LEU A 46 -8.68 -2.90 -13.59
C LEU A 46 -9.33 -2.66 -14.96
N ILE A 47 -8.84 -3.37 -15.97
CA ILE A 47 -9.27 -3.22 -17.35
C ILE A 47 -9.51 -4.61 -17.95
N TRP A 48 -10.71 -4.86 -18.43
CA TRP A 48 -11.07 -6.13 -19.06
C TRP A 48 -10.53 -6.20 -20.48
N TRP A 49 -10.28 -7.43 -20.95
CA TRP A 49 -9.68 -7.66 -22.26
C TRP A 49 -10.42 -6.96 -23.41
N ASP A 50 -11.75 -7.01 -23.41
CA ASP A 50 -12.55 -6.42 -24.49
C ASP A 50 -12.39 -4.89 -24.55
N VAL A 51 -12.33 -4.23 -23.38
CA VAL A 51 -12.05 -2.79 -23.29
C VAL A 51 -10.64 -2.48 -23.76
N LYS A 52 -9.64 -3.28 -23.35
CA LYS A 52 -8.26 -3.11 -23.82
C LYS A 52 -8.16 -3.25 -25.33
N THR A 53 -8.84 -4.23 -25.94
CA THR A 53 -8.80 -4.41 -27.40
C THR A 53 -9.41 -3.22 -28.14
N HIS A 54 -10.45 -2.60 -27.57
CA HIS A 54 -11.01 -1.38 -28.13
C HIS A 54 -10.05 -0.18 -27.98
N LEU A 55 -9.41 -0.03 -26.81
CA LEU A 55 -8.43 1.03 -26.59
C LEU A 55 -7.23 0.96 -27.55
N ASP A 56 -6.76 -0.26 -27.85
CA ASP A 56 -5.68 -0.48 -28.79
C ASP A 56 -6.07 -0.14 -30.24
N GLN A 57 -7.36 -0.11 -30.58
CA GLN A 57 -7.86 0.28 -31.90
C GLN A 57 -7.94 1.80 -32.07
N SER A 58 -7.80 2.59 -30.99
CA SER A 58 -7.77 4.04 -31.07
C SER A 58 -6.56 4.51 -31.89
N GLU A 59 -6.81 5.41 -32.85
CA GLU A 59 -5.76 6.06 -33.66
C GLU A 59 -4.87 6.99 -32.82
N ASN A 60 -5.35 7.43 -31.64
CA ASN A 60 -4.59 8.27 -30.73
C ASN A 60 -3.75 7.42 -29.77
N PRO A 61 -2.41 7.43 -29.87
CA PRO A 61 -1.53 6.61 -29.04
C PRO A 61 -1.64 6.93 -27.55
N ASN A 62 -2.16 8.12 -27.20
CA ASN A 62 -2.35 8.47 -25.80
C ASN A 62 -3.48 7.69 -25.15
N ASP A 63 -4.49 7.23 -25.90
CA ASP A 63 -5.65 6.51 -25.38
C ASP A 63 -5.34 5.02 -25.12
N GLN A 64 -4.21 4.54 -25.64
CA GLN A 64 -3.75 3.17 -25.42
C GLN A 64 -3.20 2.96 -24.01
N LEU A 65 -3.35 1.73 -23.52
CA LEU A 65 -2.86 1.35 -22.20
C LEU A 65 -1.33 1.24 -22.20
N LYS A 66 -0.68 2.20 -21.53
CA LYS A 66 0.79 2.32 -21.55
C LYS A 66 1.50 1.21 -20.79
N GLN A 67 0.96 0.81 -19.64
CA GLN A 67 1.57 -0.17 -18.75
C GLN A 67 0.51 -0.94 -17.95
N TYR A 68 0.57 -2.28 -18.04
CA TYR A 68 -0.40 -3.21 -17.48
C TYR A 68 0.15 -4.63 -17.38
N ALA A 69 -0.49 -5.46 -16.54
CA ALA A 69 -0.21 -6.88 -16.49
C ALA A 69 -1.47 -7.70 -16.15
N VAL A 70 -1.52 -8.95 -16.58
CA VAL A 70 -2.63 -9.88 -16.34
C VAL A 70 -2.70 -10.17 -14.85
N LEU A 71 -3.87 -9.93 -14.23
CA LEU A 71 -4.12 -10.27 -12.83
C LEU A 71 -4.78 -11.64 -12.68
N GLY A 72 -5.62 -12.02 -13.65
CA GLY A 72 -6.43 -13.22 -13.58
C GLY A 72 -7.58 -13.18 -14.57
N HIS A 73 -8.67 -13.88 -14.27
CA HIS A 73 -9.85 -13.98 -15.12
C HIS A 73 -11.11 -14.18 -14.29
N GLU A 74 -12.27 -13.98 -14.93
CA GLU A 74 -13.56 -14.33 -14.33
C GLU A 74 -13.73 -15.86 -14.29
N SER A 75 -14.20 -16.40 -13.16
CA SER A 75 -14.38 -17.85 -12.97
C SER A 75 -15.57 -18.43 -13.74
N SER A 76 -16.52 -17.59 -14.18
CA SER A 76 -17.81 -17.98 -14.77
C SER A 76 -17.72 -18.49 -16.21
N ALA A 77 -16.53 -18.57 -16.82
CA ALA A 77 -16.40 -19.01 -18.20
C ALA A 77 -16.79 -20.49 -18.34
N THR A 78 -17.84 -20.75 -19.11
CA THR A 78 -18.27 -22.10 -19.52
C THR A 78 -17.09 -22.84 -20.15
N SER A 79 -17.01 -24.14 -19.87
CA SER A 79 -15.85 -25.05 -20.04
C SER A 79 -15.22 -25.15 -21.45
N ASN A 80 -15.74 -24.43 -22.44
CA ASN A 80 -15.27 -24.44 -23.83
C ASN A 80 -14.90 -23.04 -24.38
N SER A 81 -14.86 -22.01 -23.55
CA SER A 81 -14.51 -20.64 -23.97
C SER A 81 -13.09 -20.26 -23.55
N VAL A 82 -12.38 -19.51 -24.41
CA VAL A 82 -11.07 -18.94 -24.10
C VAL A 82 -11.23 -17.94 -22.96
N TYR A 83 -10.51 -18.14 -21.85
CA TYR A 83 -10.53 -17.21 -20.72
C TYR A 83 -10.00 -15.84 -21.15
N LYS A 84 -10.84 -14.82 -21.07
CA LYS A 84 -10.44 -13.43 -21.28
C LYS A 84 -9.76 -12.89 -20.01
N PRO A 85 -8.55 -12.33 -20.11
CA PRO A 85 -7.85 -11.82 -18.93
C PRO A 85 -8.46 -10.50 -18.44
N VAL A 86 -8.40 -10.30 -17.12
CA VAL A 86 -8.53 -8.99 -16.49
C VAL A 86 -7.14 -8.47 -16.19
N LEU A 87 -6.88 -7.25 -16.64
CA LEU A 87 -5.58 -6.60 -16.56
C LEU A 87 -5.57 -5.64 -15.37
N LEU A 88 -4.49 -5.68 -14.61
CA LEU A 88 -4.14 -4.68 -13.60
C LEU A 88 -3.40 -3.54 -14.28
N ASN A 89 -3.91 -2.32 -14.12
CA ASN A 89 -3.26 -1.12 -14.58
C ASN A 89 -2.08 -0.77 -13.66
N THR A 90 -0.87 -1.08 -14.10
CA THR A 90 0.34 -0.80 -13.32
C THR A 90 0.90 0.59 -13.62
N ASN A 91 0.25 1.37 -14.50
CA ASN A 91 0.60 2.76 -14.81
C ASN A 91 -0.10 3.77 -13.90
N ALA A 92 -1.37 3.54 -13.55
CA ALA A 92 -2.15 4.41 -12.69
C ALA A 92 -2.03 4.02 -11.19
N PRO A 93 -1.97 4.99 -10.27
CA PRO A 93 -2.06 4.74 -8.83
C PRO A 93 -3.43 4.18 -8.40
N TRP A 94 -3.42 3.16 -7.54
CA TRP A 94 -4.60 2.52 -6.98
C TRP A 94 -4.28 1.92 -5.61
N SER A 95 -5.34 1.67 -4.84
CA SER A 95 -5.29 1.02 -3.54
C SER A 95 -6.14 -0.26 -3.59
N SER A 96 -5.66 -1.34 -3.01
CA SER A 96 -6.37 -2.62 -2.95
C SER A 96 -6.45 -3.17 -1.53
N PHE A 97 -7.63 -3.67 -1.16
CA PHE A 97 -7.88 -4.36 0.10
C PHE A 97 -8.18 -5.84 -0.16
N LEU A 98 -7.37 -6.74 0.40
CA LEU A 98 -7.48 -8.18 0.25
C LEU A 98 -7.83 -8.79 1.62
N CYS A 99 -8.97 -9.48 1.73
CA CYS A 99 -9.41 -10.08 2.99
C CYS A 99 -9.98 -11.49 2.84
N GLY A 100 -9.96 -12.28 3.92
CA GLY A 100 -10.41 -13.67 3.93
C GLY A 100 -9.60 -14.58 4.85
N SER A 101 -10.06 -15.79 5.10
CA SER A 101 -9.43 -16.72 6.05
C SER A 101 -8.00 -17.11 5.65
N GLN A 102 -7.19 -17.58 6.61
CA GLN A 102 -5.86 -18.13 6.33
C GLN A 102 -5.93 -19.22 5.24
N GLY A 103 -4.95 -19.25 4.33
CA GLY A 103 -4.87 -20.24 3.24
C GLY A 103 -5.92 -20.07 2.12
N SER A 104 -6.67 -18.98 2.06
CA SER A 104 -7.67 -18.74 1.00
C SER A 104 -7.10 -18.20 -0.32
N GLY A 105 -5.81 -17.86 -0.38
CA GLY A 105 -5.14 -17.31 -1.58
C GLY A 105 -4.91 -15.79 -1.56
N LYS A 106 -5.06 -15.13 -0.41
CA LYS A 106 -4.77 -13.69 -0.25
C LYS A 106 -3.34 -13.33 -0.56
N SER A 107 -2.38 -13.96 0.10
CA SER A 107 -0.94 -13.71 -0.02
C SER A 107 -0.42 -14.06 -1.42
N HIS A 108 -1.04 -15.06 -2.07
CA HIS A 108 -0.86 -15.34 -3.51
C HIS A 108 -1.32 -14.17 -4.38
N THR A 109 -2.49 -13.59 -4.09
CA THR A 109 -3.02 -12.43 -4.81
C THR A 109 -2.17 -11.18 -4.61
N LEU A 110 -1.73 -10.91 -3.37
CA LEU A 110 -0.78 -9.85 -3.03
C LEU A 110 0.53 -10.02 -3.82
N SER A 111 1.09 -11.23 -3.82
CA SER A 111 2.32 -11.54 -4.56
C SER A 111 2.16 -11.39 -6.06
N CYS A 112 1.00 -11.77 -6.62
CA CYS A 112 0.68 -11.60 -8.04
C CYS A 112 0.56 -10.10 -8.41
N MET A 113 -0.05 -9.28 -7.56
CA MET A 113 -0.12 -7.83 -7.76
C MET A 113 1.28 -7.18 -7.69
N LEU A 114 2.12 -7.60 -6.75
CA LEU A 114 3.52 -7.18 -6.68
C LEU A 114 4.30 -7.61 -7.93
N GLU A 115 4.13 -8.87 -8.35
CA GLU A 115 4.75 -9.43 -9.56
C GLU A 115 4.39 -8.58 -10.79
N ASN A 116 3.10 -8.24 -10.95
CA ASN A 116 2.60 -7.38 -12.03
C ASN A 116 3.23 -5.99 -12.02
N CYS A 117 3.47 -5.42 -10.83
CA CYS A 117 4.04 -4.09 -10.69
C CYS A 117 5.56 -4.05 -10.94
N ILE A 118 6.27 -5.11 -10.57
CA ILE A 118 7.74 -5.12 -10.48
C ILE A 118 8.38 -5.83 -11.69
N LEU A 119 7.80 -6.93 -12.18
CA LEU A 119 8.38 -7.67 -13.31
C LEU A 119 8.14 -6.97 -14.65
N SER A 120 9.17 -6.97 -15.48
CA SER A 120 9.12 -6.55 -16.88
C SER A 120 9.28 -7.77 -17.78
N THR A 121 8.19 -8.51 -17.97
CA THR A 121 8.19 -9.69 -18.84
C THR A 121 6.97 -9.69 -19.78
N PRO A 122 7.17 -9.96 -21.09
CA PRO A 122 6.09 -9.96 -22.07
C PRO A 122 5.03 -11.04 -21.78
N ASN A 123 5.36 -12.05 -20.98
CA ASN A 123 4.46 -13.16 -20.66
C ASN A 123 3.25 -12.76 -19.81
N ILE A 124 3.34 -11.65 -19.05
CA ILE A 124 2.24 -11.17 -18.20
C ILE A 124 1.70 -9.82 -18.64
N GLY A 125 2.37 -9.09 -19.53
CA GLY A 125 1.89 -7.80 -20.02
C GLY A 125 3.01 -6.86 -20.45
N LYS A 126 2.71 -5.56 -20.42
CA LYS A 126 3.61 -4.49 -20.84
C LYS A 126 3.96 -3.64 -19.63
N ASN A 127 5.20 -3.71 -19.16
CA ASN A 127 5.69 -2.95 -18.00
C ASN A 127 7.02 -2.24 -18.33
N PRO A 128 7.02 -1.17 -19.15
CA PRO A 128 8.22 -0.44 -19.53
C PRO A 128 8.88 0.33 -18.36
N HIS A 129 8.12 0.65 -17.31
CA HIS A 129 8.58 1.37 -16.14
C HIS A 129 8.21 0.60 -14.87
N PRO A 130 8.92 -0.52 -14.58
CA PRO A 130 8.66 -1.32 -13.39
C PRO A 130 8.78 -0.48 -12.12
N LEU A 131 7.90 -0.77 -11.16
CA LEU A 131 7.83 -0.04 -9.91
C LEU A 131 8.90 -0.53 -8.92
N ALA A 132 9.21 0.30 -7.92
CA ALA A 132 9.90 -0.16 -6.72
C ALA A 132 8.88 -0.73 -5.73
N GLY A 133 9.13 -1.94 -5.22
CA GLY A 133 8.28 -2.59 -4.24
C GLY A 133 8.78 -2.44 -2.80
N LEU A 134 7.85 -2.17 -1.87
CA LEU A 134 8.06 -2.27 -0.43
C LEU A 134 7.01 -3.23 0.16
N VAL A 135 7.43 -4.22 0.93
CA VAL A 135 6.53 -5.10 1.71
C VAL A 135 6.83 -4.89 3.19
N LEU A 136 5.78 -4.68 3.98
CA LEU A 136 5.85 -4.60 5.43
C LEU A 136 5.21 -5.87 6.01
N HIS A 137 5.99 -6.66 6.73
CA HIS A 137 5.57 -7.95 7.26
C HIS A 137 5.95 -8.07 8.74
N TYR A 138 4.99 -8.48 9.56
CA TYR A 138 5.19 -8.72 10.99
C TYR A 138 4.33 -9.89 11.44
N ASP A 139 4.96 -10.83 12.13
CA ASP A 139 4.32 -11.92 12.86
C ASP A 139 4.93 -12.01 14.26
N GLY A 140 4.10 -11.82 15.30
CA GLY A 140 4.54 -11.92 16.70
C GLY A 140 4.68 -13.37 17.17
N SER A 141 4.04 -14.31 16.49
CA SER A 141 4.17 -15.74 16.74
C SER A 141 5.32 -16.27 15.88
N ARG A 142 6.28 -17.01 16.45
CA ARG A 142 7.42 -17.57 15.68
C ARG A 142 7.01 -18.60 14.59
N GLY A 143 5.73 -18.65 14.22
CA GLY A 143 5.06 -19.66 13.40
C GLY A 143 5.13 -19.40 11.90
N SER A 144 5.05 -18.14 11.41
CA SER A 144 5.27 -17.89 9.98
C SER A 144 6.77 -17.97 9.67
N GLY A 145 7.10 -18.67 8.59
CA GLY A 145 8.49 -18.97 8.25
C GLY A 145 9.24 -17.73 7.79
N VAL A 146 9.04 -17.38 6.53
CA VAL A 146 9.54 -16.20 5.84
C VAL A 146 8.34 -15.54 5.17
N CYS A 147 8.38 -14.22 4.93
CA CYS A 147 7.32 -13.53 4.20
C CYS A 147 7.12 -14.19 2.82
N GLU A 148 5.86 -14.50 2.45
CA GLU A 148 5.55 -15.20 1.20
C GLU A 148 5.93 -14.40 -0.05
N ALA A 149 5.93 -13.06 0.04
CA ALA A 149 6.37 -12.20 -1.05
C ALA A 149 7.85 -12.41 -1.40
N ALA A 150 8.66 -12.95 -0.48
CA ALA A 150 10.08 -13.19 -0.73
C ALA A 150 10.35 -14.29 -1.78
N TYR A 151 9.38 -15.17 -2.07
CA TYR A 151 9.50 -16.15 -3.16
C TYR A 151 9.57 -15.49 -4.55
N LEU A 152 9.24 -14.19 -4.65
CA LEU A 152 9.49 -13.37 -5.84
C LEU A 152 10.99 -13.32 -6.22
N CYS A 153 11.90 -13.63 -5.29
CA CYS A 153 13.36 -13.59 -5.51
C CYS A 153 13.87 -14.51 -6.63
N SER A 154 13.04 -15.44 -7.11
CA SER A 154 13.32 -16.30 -8.27
C SER A 154 13.45 -15.52 -9.59
N GLN A 155 12.80 -14.35 -9.71
CA GLN A 155 12.90 -13.48 -10.89
C GLN A 155 13.04 -11.99 -10.56
N VAL A 156 12.77 -11.59 -9.31
CA VAL A 156 12.86 -10.21 -8.83
C VAL A 156 14.09 -10.05 -7.96
N LYS A 157 14.84 -8.96 -8.11
CA LYS A 157 15.91 -8.66 -7.16
C LYS A 157 15.29 -8.28 -5.81
N THR A 158 15.52 -9.11 -4.80
CA THR A 158 14.90 -8.96 -3.47
C THR A 158 15.91 -8.67 -2.39
N ARG A 159 15.64 -7.62 -1.61
CA ARG A 159 16.33 -7.30 -0.36
C ARG A 159 15.37 -7.44 0.81
N VAL A 160 15.84 -8.02 1.91
CA VAL A 160 15.09 -8.14 3.15
C VAL A 160 15.84 -7.42 4.27
N LEU A 161 15.15 -6.49 4.94
CA LEU A 161 15.60 -5.83 6.15
C LEU A 161 14.90 -6.47 7.33
N VAL A 162 15.69 -6.97 8.28
CA VAL A 162 15.19 -7.68 9.46
C VAL A 162 15.61 -6.99 10.74
N SER A 163 14.89 -7.21 11.83
CA SER A 163 15.30 -6.73 13.15
C SER A 163 16.73 -7.19 13.49
N ALA A 164 17.51 -6.32 14.16
CA ALA A 164 18.87 -6.66 14.54
C ALA A 164 18.93 -7.85 15.52
N SER A 165 17.91 -8.01 16.35
CA SER A 165 17.74 -9.07 17.36
C SER A 165 17.42 -10.45 16.77
N ASN A 166 16.76 -10.54 15.62
CA ASN A 166 16.44 -11.82 14.96
C ASN A 166 17.22 -12.04 13.64
N TYR A 167 18.26 -11.23 13.38
CA TYR A 167 19.01 -11.23 12.12
C TYR A 167 19.54 -12.62 11.73
N GLY A 168 20.23 -13.32 12.64
CA GLY A 168 20.87 -14.59 12.31
C GLY A 168 19.88 -15.68 11.89
N ASN A 169 18.75 -15.76 12.57
CA ASN A 169 17.71 -16.76 12.30
C ASN A 169 16.95 -16.44 11.01
N LEU A 170 16.46 -15.21 10.84
CA LEU A 170 15.76 -14.84 9.59
C LEU A 170 16.68 -14.89 8.37
N LYS A 171 17.94 -14.48 8.50
CA LYS A 171 18.92 -14.58 7.41
C LYS A 171 19.05 -16.00 6.90
N SER A 172 19.28 -16.97 7.80
CA SER A 172 19.36 -18.38 7.41
C SER A 172 18.10 -18.83 6.69
N LYS A 173 16.91 -18.55 7.25
CA LYS A 173 15.63 -18.94 6.65
C LYS A 173 15.41 -18.36 5.25
N TYR A 174 15.71 -17.07 5.05
CA TYR A 174 15.56 -16.39 3.76
C TYR A 174 16.57 -16.90 2.73
N GLU A 175 17.84 -17.08 3.12
CA GLU A 175 18.87 -17.59 2.22
C GLU A 175 18.61 -19.06 1.83
N ASP A 176 18.13 -19.88 2.77
CA ASP A 176 17.79 -21.28 2.50
C ASP A 176 16.54 -21.39 1.61
N MET A 177 15.54 -20.53 1.81
CA MET A 177 14.39 -20.43 0.92
C MET A 177 14.82 -20.00 -0.50
N ALA A 178 15.64 -18.94 -0.61
CA ALA A 178 16.13 -18.43 -1.89
C ALA A 178 16.89 -19.51 -2.69
N LYS A 179 17.77 -20.27 -2.02
CA LYS A 179 18.47 -21.40 -2.65
C LYS A 179 17.51 -22.46 -3.20
N LYS A 180 16.45 -22.80 -2.47
CA LYS A 180 15.46 -23.80 -2.89
C LYS A 180 14.67 -23.38 -4.13
N CYS A 181 14.41 -22.08 -4.29
CA CYS A 181 13.68 -21.55 -5.44
C CYS A 181 14.59 -21.05 -6.58
N GLY A 182 15.91 -21.30 -6.50
CA GLY A 182 16.88 -20.90 -7.52
C GLY A 182 17.13 -19.39 -7.59
N GLY A 183 16.79 -18.64 -6.54
CA GLY A 183 16.98 -17.20 -6.42
C GLY A 183 18.08 -16.81 -5.43
N THR A 184 18.27 -15.50 -5.26
CA THR A 184 19.18 -14.92 -4.25
C THR A 184 18.48 -13.77 -3.54
N ILE A 185 18.65 -13.68 -2.22
CA ILE A 185 18.12 -12.60 -1.40
C ILE A 185 19.27 -11.91 -0.66
N GLU A 186 19.29 -10.58 -0.69
CA GLU A 186 20.16 -9.78 0.16
C GLU A 186 19.49 -9.54 1.52
N VAL A 187 19.99 -10.17 2.59
CA VAL A 187 19.46 -9.95 3.95
C VAL A 187 20.37 -9.03 4.76
N GLN A 188 19.83 -7.88 5.17
CA GLN A 188 20.52 -6.88 5.98
C GLN A 188 19.76 -6.60 7.28
N LYS A 189 20.45 -6.06 8.28
CA LYS A 189 19.79 -5.52 9.47
C LYS A 189 19.03 -4.25 9.08
N LEU A 190 17.85 -4.05 9.65
CA LEU A 190 17.13 -2.79 9.54
C LEU A 190 17.87 -1.72 10.35
N LEU A 191 18.63 -0.89 9.64
CA LEU A 191 19.27 0.30 10.19
C LEU A 191 18.88 1.51 9.35
N ILE A 192 18.55 2.61 10.03
CA ILE A 192 18.17 3.88 9.42
C ILE A 192 19.44 4.71 9.25
N ALA A 193 19.68 5.16 8.02
CA ALA A 193 20.74 6.11 7.74
C ALA A 193 20.47 7.43 8.48
N THR A 194 21.50 8.00 9.10
CA THR A 194 21.38 9.25 9.86
C THR A 194 20.86 10.42 9.01
N ASP A 195 21.15 10.41 7.71
CA ASP A 195 20.70 11.41 6.74
C ASP A 195 19.16 11.42 6.57
N HIS A 196 18.47 10.36 6.97
CA HIS A 196 17.00 10.25 6.93
C HIS A 196 16.32 10.67 8.22
N LEU A 197 17.08 11.01 9.26
CA LEU A 197 16.48 11.52 10.48
C LEU A 197 15.87 12.90 10.24
N ASP A 198 14.80 13.17 10.96
CA ASP A 198 14.23 14.50 11.12
C ASP A 198 13.64 14.60 12.53
N THR A 199 13.10 15.78 12.87
CA THR A 199 12.49 16.03 14.17
C THR A 199 11.40 15.03 14.52
N GLU A 200 10.56 14.66 13.54
CA GLU A 200 9.42 13.77 13.75
C GLU A 200 9.90 12.35 13.99
N ARG A 201 10.81 11.82 13.17
CA ARG A 201 11.37 10.47 13.32
C ARG A 201 12.18 10.31 14.59
N VAL A 202 13.03 11.29 14.94
CA VAL A 202 13.78 11.26 16.20
C VAL A 202 12.81 11.23 17.38
N LYS A 203 11.77 12.08 17.35
CA LYS A 203 10.73 12.08 18.38
C LYS A 203 10.01 10.75 18.46
N THR A 204 9.55 10.18 17.35
CA THR A 204 8.79 8.93 17.32
C THR A 204 9.65 7.75 17.79
N LEU A 205 10.91 7.64 17.34
CA LEU A 205 11.84 6.58 17.75
C LEU A 205 12.27 6.70 19.22
N MET A 206 12.38 7.92 19.76
CA MET A 206 12.70 8.15 21.18
C MET A 206 11.48 8.08 22.10
N ALA A 207 10.26 8.31 21.59
CA ALA A 207 9.03 8.39 22.36
C ALA A 207 8.20 7.10 22.36
N VAL A 208 8.80 5.95 22.07
CA VAL A 208 8.18 4.62 22.24
C VAL A 208 7.87 4.42 23.74
N SER A 209 6.71 4.90 24.20
CA SER A 209 6.23 4.80 25.58
C SER A 209 4.71 4.75 25.57
N LYS A 210 4.17 3.94 26.49
CA LYS A 210 2.73 3.66 26.60
C LYS A 210 1.94 4.77 27.29
N ASP A 211 2.60 5.68 28.01
CA ASP A 211 1.94 6.64 28.90
C ASP A 211 2.20 8.09 28.43
N GLY A 212 1.12 8.75 28.01
CA GLY A 212 1.10 9.98 27.20
C GLY A 212 1.65 11.28 27.80
N GLU A 213 2.44 11.26 28.86
CA GLU A 213 3.13 12.48 29.32
C GLU A 213 4.54 12.57 28.73
N MET A 214 4.74 13.57 27.87
CA MET A 214 6.02 13.86 27.25
C MET A 214 7.00 14.40 28.30
N PRO A 215 8.10 13.69 28.62
CA PRO A 215 9.05 14.17 29.60
C PRO A 215 9.70 15.49 29.17
N LEU A 216 10.00 16.38 30.12
CA LEU A 216 10.57 17.71 29.84
C LEU A 216 11.86 17.66 29.01
N TYR A 217 12.68 16.61 29.13
CA TYR A 217 13.90 16.48 28.33
C TYR A 217 13.60 16.30 26.83
N ILE A 218 12.43 15.76 26.46
CA ILE A 218 11.99 15.69 25.06
C ILE A 218 11.63 17.08 24.52
N GLN A 219 11.10 17.98 25.36
CA GLN A 219 10.86 19.37 24.94
C GLN A 219 12.18 20.09 24.66
N THR A 220 13.19 19.88 25.50
CA THR A 220 14.55 20.41 25.27
C THR A 220 15.16 19.82 24.00
N LEU A 221 15.02 18.51 23.77
CA LEU A 221 15.46 17.85 22.55
C LEU A 221 14.81 18.49 21.30
N VAL A 222 13.49 18.68 21.31
CA VAL A 222 12.76 19.31 20.19
C VAL A 222 13.23 20.75 19.97
N LYS A 223 13.53 21.50 21.04
CA LYS A 223 14.11 22.84 20.95
C LYS A 223 15.48 22.81 20.27
N ILE A 224 16.39 21.93 20.70
CA ILE A 224 17.72 21.77 20.09
C ILE A 224 17.60 21.45 18.60
N ILE A 225 16.76 20.47 18.24
CA ILE A 225 16.55 20.10 16.84
C ILE A 225 16.04 21.31 16.02
N ARG A 226 15.11 22.09 16.59
CA ARG A 226 14.61 23.30 15.95
C ARG A 226 15.70 24.35 15.78
N ASP A 227 16.55 24.55 16.79
CA ASP A 227 17.65 25.51 16.74
C ASP A 227 18.70 25.11 15.68
N ILE A 228 19.02 23.81 15.58
CA ILE A 228 19.87 23.26 14.51
C ILE A 228 19.23 23.52 13.13
N ALA A 229 17.92 23.29 12.98
CA ALA A 229 17.20 23.51 11.73
C ALA A 229 17.12 25.00 11.35
N ILE A 230 16.95 25.91 12.32
CA ILE A 230 16.97 27.36 12.08
C ILE A 230 18.35 27.79 11.58
N GLN A 231 19.42 27.26 12.18
CA GLN A 231 20.79 27.60 11.80
C GLN A 231 21.19 27.06 10.42
N SER A 232 20.61 25.94 9.99
CA SER A 232 20.76 25.46 8.61
C SER A 232 19.82 26.14 7.62
N GLY A 233 18.96 27.07 8.08
CA GLY A 233 17.95 27.72 7.25
C GLY A 233 16.88 26.76 6.72
N GLY A 234 16.69 25.61 7.38
CA GLY A 234 15.85 24.52 6.89
C GLY A 234 16.42 23.78 5.67
N VAL A 235 17.65 24.09 5.26
CA VAL A 235 18.32 23.51 4.09
C VAL A 235 19.43 22.58 4.57
N GLY A 236 19.27 21.27 4.34
CA GLY A 236 20.30 20.28 4.66
C GLY A 236 19.74 18.99 5.24
N THR A 237 20.59 17.96 5.32
CA THR A 237 20.30 16.70 6.04
C THR A 237 20.46 16.90 7.54
N PHE A 238 19.65 16.20 8.32
CA PHE A 238 19.75 16.23 9.78
C PHE A 238 21.13 15.72 10.25
N ASP A 239 21.85 16.52 11.03
CA ASP A 239 23.15 16.16 11.58
C ASP A 239 23.00 15.58 12.99
N TYR A 240 22.99 14.26 13.06
CA TYR A 240 22.90 13.53 14.32
C TYR A 240 24.14 13.74 15.22
N GLY A 241 25.33 13.93 14.63
CA GLY A 241 26.55 14.19 15.39
C GLY A 241 26.46 15.51 16.14
N ARG A 242 26.00 16.55 15.44
CA ARG A 242 25.74 17.86 16.02
C ARG A 242 24.65 17.83 17.10
N LEU A 243 23.55 17.11 16.88
CA LEU A 243 22.53 16.92 17.92
C LEU A 243 23.15 16.36 19.21
N LYS A 244 24.04 15.37 19.08
CA LYS A 244 24.70 14.73 20.23
C LYS A 244 25.67 15.66 20.95
N GLU A 245 26.34 16.56 20.23
CA GLU A 245 27.17 17.61 20.82
C GLU A 245 26.31 18.59 21.61
N GLU A 246 25.27 19.16 20.99
CA GLU A 246 24.39 20.13 21.65
C GLU A 246 23.64 19.51 22.86
N LEU A 247 23.27 18.23 22.80
CA LEU A 247 22.67 17.52 23.95
C LEU A 247 23.64 17.32 25.12
N ARG A 248 24.94 17.15 24.85
CA ARG A 248 25.96 17.01 25.92
C ARG A 248 26.27 18.35 26.59
N ASP A 249 26.19 19.43 25.82
CA ASP A 249 26.44 20.79 26.33
C ASP A 249 25.27 21.33 27.17
N GLN A 250 24.08 20.74 27.05
CA GLN A 250 22.94 21.08 27.91
C GLN A 250 23.12 20.56 29.33
N MET A 251 22.88 21.45 30.30
CA MET A 251 22.89 21.15 31.73
C MET A 251 21.55 20.53 32.16
N PHE A 252 21.32 19.27 31.81
CA PHE A 252 20.18 18.50 32.32
C PHE A 252 20.36 18.13 33.80
N SER A 253 19.26 18.04 34.53
CA SER A 253 19.29 17.52 35.91
C SER A 253 19.66 16.03 35.95
N GLU A 254 20.21 15.54 37.05
CA GLU A 254 20.55 14.11 37.21
C GLU A 254 19.34 13.18 36.94
N ARG A 255 18.14 13.61 37.35
CA ARG A 255 16.88 12.88 37.11
C ARG A 255 16.49 12.81 35.63
N GLN A 256 17.00 13.69 34.79
CA GLN A 256 16.75 13.72 33.34
C GLN A 256 17.84 13.00 32.54
N ASN A 257 19.09 13.03 33.00
CA ASN A 257 20.23 12.46 32.29
C ASN A 257 20.09 10.95 32.05
N GLN A 258 19.71 10.17 33.07
CA GLN A 258 19.61 8.72 32.92
C GLN A 258 18.48 8.29 31.96
N PRO A 259 17.23 8.80 32.08
CA PRO A 259 16.18 8.51 31.09
C PRO A 259 16.54 8.96 29.67
N LEU A 260 17.16 10.14 29.51
CA LEU A 260 17.60 10.63 28.21
C LEU A 260 18.64 9.70 27.58
N ALA A 261 19.64 9.26 28.36
CA ALA A 261 20.65 8.32 27.89
C ALA A 261 20.03 7.02 27.38
N LEU A 262 19.08 6.45 28.11
CA LEU A 262 18.35 5.25 27.67
C LEU A 262 17.59 5.46 26.36
N ARG A 263 16.97 6.64 26.16
CA ARG A 263 16.28 6.97 24.90
C ARG A 263 17.25 7.17 23.74
N ILE A 264 18.42 7.76 23.99
CA ILE A 264 19.47 7.90 22.99
C ILE A 264 20.01 6.53 22.60
N ASP A 265 20.29 5.64 23.57
CA ASP A 265 20.75 4.28 23.30
C ASP A 265 19.71 3.49 22.50
N LEU A 266 18.40 3.65 22.81
CA LEU A 266 17.32 3.05 22.03
C LEU A 266 17.30 3.60 20.60
N LEU A 267 17.40 4.92 20.41
CA LEU A 267 17.49 5.52 19.08
C LEU A 267 18.71 4.98 18.32
N GLU A 268 19.90 5.02 18.92
CA GLU A 268 21.15 4.52 18.32
C GLU A 268 21.06 3.04 17.92
N SER A 269 20.25 2.23 18.61
CA SER A 269 20.03 0.83 18.25
C SER A 269 19.38 0.62 16.87
N PHE A 270 18.67 1.64 16.36
CA PHE A 270 18.05 1.63 15.04
C PHE A 270 18.89 2.33 13.97
N LEU A 271 19.94 3.06 14.34
CA LEU A 271 20.70 3.87 13.40
C LEU A 271 21.93 3.13 12.91
N ASP A 272 22.34 3.42 11.67
CA ASP A 272 23.63 2.96 11.17
C ASP A 272 24.78 3.85 11.66
N VAL A 273 24.97 3.84 12.97
CA VAL A 273 26.06 4.56 13.63
C VAL A 273 27.17 3.56 13.90
N LYS A 274 28.14 3.46 12.99
CA LYS A 274 29.39 2.78 13.33
C LYS A 274 30.11 3.61 14.39
N ARG A 275 30.03 3.18 15.66
CA ARG A 275 30.96 3.65 16.71
C ARG A 275 32.36 3.27 16.25
N SER A 276 33.08 4.20 15.63
CA SER A 276 34.49 3.95 15.35
C SER A 276 35.20 3.73 16.67
N SER A 277 35.92 2.62 16.80
CA SER A 277 36.96 2.50 17.80
C SER A 277 37.91 3.69 17.62
N ARG A 278 38.03 4.57 18.62
CA ARG A 278 39.06 5.61 18.63
C ARG A 278 40.41 4.91 18.61
N LYS A 279 41.16 4.99 17.51
CA LYS A 279 42.60 4.81 17.58
C LYS A 279 43.21 6.10 18.15
N PRO A 280 43.97 6.05 19.26
CA PRO A 280 44.65 7.24 19.78
C PRO A 280 45.55 7.85 18.70
N GLY A 281 45.46 9.17 18.48
CA GLY A 281 46.36 9.91 17.58
C GLY A 281 45.89 10.11 16.13
N TYR A 282 44.72 9.61 15.73
CA TYR A 282 44.12 9.91 14.42
C TYR A 282 42.90 10.84 14.57
N PRO A 283 42.65 11.79 13.65
CA PRO A 283 41.39 12.54 13.63
C PRO A 283 40.21 11.57 13.56
N ALA A 284 39.10 11.92 14.22
CA ALA A 284 37.91 11.08 14.23
C ALA A 284 37.57 10.68 12.78
N PRO A 285 37.48 9.39 12.45
CA PRO A 285 37.13 9.01 11.09
C PRO A 285 35.75 9.58 10.80
N ALA A 286 35.62 10.25 9.66
CA ALA A 286 34.34 10.68 9.15
C ALA A 286 33.40 9.48 9.16
N TRP A 287 32.23 9.65 9.77
CA TRP A 287 31.14 8.69 9.84
C TRP A 287 31.05 7.95 8.50
N SER A 288 31.42 6.66 8.44
CA SER A 288 31.38 5.94 7.16
C SER A 288 29.90 5.77 6.81
N LYS A 289 29.39 6.55 5.85
CA LYS A 289 28.01 6.41 5.39
C LYS A 289 27.79 4.97 4.97
N SER A 290 26.89 4.29 5.64
CA SER A 290 26.43 2.99 5.20
C SER A 290 25.55 3.14 3.95
N PRO A 291 25.35 2.06 3.19
CA PRO A 291 24.40 2.07 2.09
C PRO A 291 22.99 2.35 2.61
N ASP A 292 22.29 3.27 1.97
CA ASP A 292 20.88 3.52 2.24
C ASP A 292 20.01 2.38 1.69
N TYR A 293 19.71 1.41 2.55
CA TYR A 293 18.98 0.20 2.14
C TYR A 293 17.48 0.41 1.99
N LEU A 294 16.91 1.50 2.52
CA LEU A 294 15.48 1.82 2.47
C LEU A 294 15.05 2.53 1.18
N LYS A 295 16.02 2.97 0.37
CA LYS A 295 15.74 3.56 -0.95
C LYS A 295 15.44 2.46 -1.97
N GLY A 296 14.25 2.54 -2.57
CA GLY A 296 13.83 1.63 -3.64
C GLY A 296 14.41 1.98 -5.01
N ALA A 297 14.49 0.98 -5.88
CA ALA A 297 14.83 1.13 -7.28
C ALA A 297 13.81 0.37 -8.18
N PRO A 298 13.62 0.80 -9.44
CA PRO A 298 12.74 0.12 -10.39
C PRO A 298 13.07 -1.37 -10.51
N GLY A 299 12.06 -2.24 -10.43
CA GLY A 299 12.25 -3.69 -10.60
C GLY A 299 12.84 -4.39 -9.37
N GLU A 300 13.01 -3.70 -8.25
CA GLU A 300 13.48 -4.27 -6.99
C GLU A 300 12.37 -4.37 -5.95
N LEU A 301 12.44 -5.42 -5.13
CA LEU A 301 11.56 -5.64 -3.99
C LEU A 301 12.33 -5.49 -2.68
N LEU A 302 11.89 -4.55 -1.85
CA LEU A 302 12.35 -4.39 -0.48
C LEU A 302 11.30 -4.99 0.46
N ILE A 303 11.71 -5.89 1.35
CA ILE A 303 10.85 -6.45 2.40
C ILE A 303 11.40 -5.97 3.73
N VAL A 304 10.57 -5.36 4.57
CA VAL A 304 10.87 -5.08 5.98
C VAL A 304 10.11 -6.12 6.79
N ASP A 305 10.85 -7.08 7.33
CA ASP A 305 10.33 -8.18 8.13
C ASP A 305 10.72 -7.99 9.60
N LEU A 306 9.73 -7.64 10.41
CA LEU A 306 9.88 -7.39 11.85
C LEU A 306 9.42 -8.59 12.69
N THR A 307 9.30 -9.77 12.10
CA THR A 307 9.00 -11.02 12.82
C THR A 307 10.08 -11.30 13.84
N ASP A 308 9.82 -10.96 15.10
CA ASP A 308 10.78 -11.05 16.19
C ASP A 308 10.05 -11.17 17.53
N PRO A 309 10.35 -12.18 18.37
CA PRO A 309 9.72 -12.32 19.68
C PRO A 309 9.99 -11.18 20.66
N VAL A 310 10.98 -10.32 20.39
CA VAL A 310 11.35 -9.18 21.26
C VAL A 310 10.78 -7.85 20.74
N VAL A 311 10.33 -7.80 19.49
CA VAL A 311 9.69 -6.60 18.92
C VAL A 311 8.19 -6.69 19.17
N ASP A 312 7.64 -5.71 19.89
CA ASP A 312 6.20 -5.61 20.09
C ASP A 312 5.51 -4.84 18.95
N VAL A 313 4.17 -4.88 18.94
CA VAL A 313 3.35 -4.25 17.90
C VAL A 313 3.57 -2.74 17.84
N ASP A 314 3.77 -2.08 18.99
CA ASP A 314 4.00 -0.63 19.04
C ASP A 314 5.32 -0.26 18.34
N MET A 315 6.40 -0.96 18.68
CA MET A 315 7.70 -0.79 18.04
C MET A 315 7.64 -1.12 16.55
N ALA A 316 6.94 -2.19 16.16
CA ALA A 316 6.76 -2.56 14.76
C ALA A 316 6.04 -1.46 13.96
N CYS A 317 4.95 -0.90 14.49
CA CYS A 317 4.21 0.19 13.85
C CYS A 317 5.06 1.44 13.67
N VAL A 318 5.84 1.83 14.69
CA VAL A 318 6.76 2.97 14.62
C VAL A 318 7.84 2.77 13.55
N LEU A 319 8.42 1.57 13.48
CA LEU A 319 9.43 1.23 12.48
C LEU A 319 8.82 1.19 11.07
N PHE A 320 7.63 0.62 10.90
CA PHE A 320 6.91 0.61 9.64
C PHE A 320 6.55 2.01 9.15
N ASP A 321 6.05 2.89 10.02
CA ASP A 321 5.79 4.30 9.68
C ASP A 321 7.08 5.01 9.21
N THR A 322 8.18 4.76 9.93
CA THR A 322 9.48 5.33 9.60
C THR A 322 9.99 4.81 8.25
N CYS A 323 9.95 3.49 8.02
CA CYS A 323 10.38 2.87 6.77
C CYS A 323 9.53 3.32 5.59
N LEU A 324 8.20 3.36 5.76
CA LEU A 324 7.27 3.84 4.74
C LEU A 324 7.58 5.30 4.37
N SER A 325 7.73 6.17 5.38
CA SER A 325 8.00 7.58 5.16
C SER A 325 9.33 7.81 4.43
N ILE A 326 10.39 7.06 4.78
CA ILE A 326 11.69 7.13 4.10
C ILE A 326 11.56 6.61 2.66
N PHE A 327 10.97 5.45 2.46
CA PHE A 327 10.82 4.83 1.14
C PHE A 327 10.04 5.74 0.18
N LEU A 328 8.95 6.35 0.63
CA LEU A 328 8.15 7.28 -0.18
C LEU A 328 8.94 8.54 -0.57
N ALA A 329 9.74 9.09 0.35
CA ALA A 329 10.50 10.31 0.11
C ALA A 329 11.75 10.08 -0.77
N GLN A 330 12.43 8.95 -0.62
CA GLN A 330 13.74 8.70 -1.25
C GLN A 330 13.66 8.00 -2.61
N THR A 331 12.61 7.22 -2.82
CA THR A 331 12.38 6.51 -4.08
C THR A 331 11.82 7.47 -5.11
N LYS A 332 12.44 7.59 -6.29
CA LYS A 332 12.00 8.58 -7.32
C LYS A 332 11.06 7.99 -8.38
N CYS A 333 11.13 6.68 -8.63
CA CYS A 333 10.25 6.00 -9.56
C CYS A 333 8.85 5.75 -8.96
N GLY A 334 7.94 5.21 -9.77
CA GLY A 334 6.64 4.74 -9.29
C GLY A 334 6.80 3.62 -8.26
N LYS A 335 5.85 3.54 -7.32
CA LYS A 335 6.00 2.75 -6.10
C LYS A 335 4.82 1.79 -5.93
N VAL A 336 5.07 0.64 -5.33
CA VAL A 336 4.03 -0.24 -4.77
C VAL A 336 4.41 -0.60 -3.35
N VAL A 337 3.49 -0.38 -2.42
CA VAL A 337 3.65 -0.69 -1.00
C VAL A 337 2.63 -1.75 -0.64
N ALA A 338 3.07 -2.86 -0.06
CA ALA A 338 2.23 -3.96 0.38
C ALA A 338 2.35 -4.14 1.89
N LEU A 339 1.20 -4.25 2.54
CA LEU A 339 1.05 -4.57 3.95
C LEU A 339 0.57 -6.01 4.03
N ASP A 340 1.45 -6.89 4.47
CA ASP A 340 1.17 -8.32 4.60
C ASP A 340 0.76 -8.64 6.04
N GLU A 341 -0.18 -9.59 6.20
CA GLU A 341 -0.77 -9.97 7.49
C GLU A 341 -1.13 -8.77 8.41
N ALA A 342 -1.77 -7.73 7.85
CA ALA A 342 -1.95 -6.44 8.52
C ALA A 342 -2.71 -6.50 9.86
N HIS A 343 -3.50 -7.54 10.10
CA HIS A 343 -4.19 -7.82 11.35
C HIS A 343 -3.25 -8.10 12.53
N ASN A 344 -1.99 -8.47 12.27
CA ASN A 344 -1.00 -8.68 13.33
C ASN A 344 -0.51 -7.37 13.96
N TYR A 345 -0.67 -6.23 13.29
CA TYR A 345 -0.09 -4.96 13.77
C TYR A 345 -0.99 -3.73 13.65
N LEU A 346 -1.98 -3.68 12.76
CA LEU A 346 -2.93 -2.57 12.67
C LEU A 346 -4.05 -2.66 13.73
N LEU A 347 -3.70 -2.99 14.97
CA LEU A 347 -4.67 -3.20 16.05
C LEU A 347 -5.30 -1.87 16.50
N ALA A 348 -6.62 -1.74 16.38
CA ALA A 348 -7.36 -0.51 16.68
C ALA A 348 -7.24 -0.03 18.15
N GLU A 349 -6.75 -0.86 19.06
CA GLU A 349 -6.55 -0.48 20.47
C GLU A 349 -5.19 0.20 20.70
N ASN A 350 -4.22 -0.01 19.82
CA ASN A 350 -2.85 0.45 19.99
C ASN A 350 -2.67 1.88 19.44
N ALA A 351 -2.08 2.77 20.23
CA ALA A 351 -1.86 4.17 19.83
C ALA A 351 -0.93 4.28 18.60
N SER A 352 0.15 3.50 18.59
CA SER A 352 1.13 3.47 17.48
C SER A 352 0.50 2.93 16.20
N ALA A 353 -0.37 1.92 16.31
CA ALA A 353 -1.12 1.39 15.18
C ALA A 353 -2.10 2.42 14.62
N LYS A 354 -2.84 3.16 15.45
CA LYS A 354 -3.71 4.27 15.01
C LYS A 354 -2.93 5.35 14.25
N GLN A 355 -1.75 5.73 14.76
CA GLN A 355 -0.88 6.70 14.10
C GLN A 355 -0.44 6.18 12.72
N PHE A 356 0.00 4.93 12.66
CA PHE A 356 0.42 4.31 11.41
C PHE A 356 -0.75 4.17 10.41
N THR A 357 -1.94 3.74 10.86
CA THR A 357 -3.16 3.74 10.05
C THR A 357 -3.50 5.14 9.53
N GLY A 358 -3.40 6.17 10.37
CA GLY A 358 -3.59 7.56 9.94
C GLY A 358 -2.63 7.98 8.82
N LYS A 359 -1.36 7.57 8.91
CA LYS A 359 -0.37 7.78 7.84
C LYS A 359 -0.74 7.03 6.55
N LEU A 360 -1.18 5.78 6.66
CA LEU A 360 -1.62 4.98 5.51
C LEU A 360 -2.82 5.62 4.81
N LEU A 361 -3.84 6.04 5.56
CA LEU A 361 -5.01 6.74 5.03
C LEU A 361 -4.60 8.03 4.29
N LYS A 362 -3.68 8.81 4.86
CA LYS A 362 -3.12 9.98 4.19
C LYS A 362 -2.41 9.60 2.88
N THR A 363 -1.58 8.56 2.91
CA THR A 363 -0.85 8.07 1.74
C THR A 363 -1.79 7.58 0.64
N ILE A 364 -2.88 6.88 0.97
CA ILE A 364 -3.92 6.44 0.02
C ILE A 364 -4.60 7.65 -0.61
N ARG A 365 -4.97 8.67 0.17
CA ARG A 365 -5.56 9.92 -0.35
C ARG A 365 -4.62 10.68 -1.28
N GLU A 366 -3.33 10.69 -0.98
CA GLU A 366 -2.29 11.38 -1.74
C GLU A 366 -1.63 10.50 -2.82
N GLN A 367 -2.11 9.27 -3.03
CA GLN A 367 -1.43 8.25 -3.85
C GLN A 367 -1.19 8.69 -5.30
N ARG A 368 -2.07 9.53 -5.85
CA ARG A 368 -1.94 10.09 -7.20
C ARG A 368 -0.75 11.04 -7.32
N HIS A 369 -0.53 11.88 -6.31
CA HIS A 369 0.60 12.80 -6.26
C HIS A 369 1.92 12.09 -5.97
N LEU A 370 1.87 11.03 -5.15
CA LEU A 370 3.05 10.24 -4.77
C LEU A 370 3.44 9.18 -5.82
N GLY A 371 2.57 8.89 -6.79
CA GLY A 371 2.78 7.82 -7.77
C GLY A 371 2.83 6.42 -7.13
N THR A 372 2.09 6.23 -6.04
CA THR A 372 2.16 5.04 -5.18
C THR A 372 0.93 4.17 -5.34
N ARG A 373 1.11 2.85 -5.34
CA ARG A 373 0.03 1.85 -5.18
C ARG A 373 0.13 1.23 -3.82
N ILE A 374 -1.02 0.93 -3.20
CA ILE A 374 -1.06 0.34 -1.87
C ILE A 374 -1.85 -0.96 -1.92
N ILE A 375 -1.27 -2.04 -1.39
CA ILE A 375 -1.91 -3.34 -1.25
C ILE A 375 -2.01 -3.64 0.24
N ILE A 376 -3.20 -3.88 0.76
CA ILE A 376 -3.40 -4.27 2.15
C ILE A 376 -3.96 -5.68 2.16
N ALA A 377 -3.22 -6.63 2.71
CA ALA A 377 -3.68 -8.00 2.93
C ALA A 377 -3.91 -8.25 4.42
N THR A 378 -5.10 -8.73 4.74
CA THR A 378 -5.50 -9.03 6.12
C THR A 378 -6.38 -10.27 6.16
N GLN A 379 -6.38 -10.98 7.29
CA GLN A 379 -7.37 -12.02 7.51
C GLN A 379 -8.72 -11.40 7.91
N GLU A 380 -8.67 -10.34 8.72
CA GLU A 380 -9.83 -9.70 9.32
C GLU A 380 -10.17 -8.39 8.59
N PRO A 381 -11.37 -8.23 8.01
CA PRO A 381 -11.79 -6.98 7.38
C PRO A 381 -12.14 -5.88 8.40
N THR A 382 -12.03 -6.17 9.70
CA THR A 382 -12.45 -5.32 10.82
C THR A 382 -11.37 -4.37 11.33
N LEU A 383 -10.19 -4.40 10.72
CA LEU A 383 -9.00 -3.63 11.10
C LEU A 383 -9.25 -2.12 11.28
N ASP A 384 -9.62 -1.45 10.18
CA ASP A 384 -10.12 -0.08 10.15
C ASP A 384 -10.95 0.03 8.88
N THR A 385 -12.26 0.24 9.03
CA THR A 385 -13.18 0.26 7.90
C THR A 385 -12.94 1.45 6.96
N SER A 386 -12.26 2.50 7.44
CA SER A 386 -11.82 3.62 6.59
C SER A 386 -10.79 3.18 5.55
N LEU A 387 -9.99 2.15 5.82
CA LEU A 387 -9.06 1.59 4.82
C LEU A 387 -9.84 0.87 3.72
N LEU A 388 -10.90 0.15 4.08
CA LEU A 388 -11.78 -0.53 3.13
C LEU A 388 -12.51 0.48 2.24
N ASP A 389 -13.04 1.56 2.82
CA ASP A 389 -13.78 2.61 2.11
C ASP A 389 -12.91 3.39 1.09
N LEU A 390 -11.61 3.57 1.39
CA LEU A 390 -10.69 4.29 0.49
C LEU A 390 -10.06 3.39 -0.59
N CYS A 391 -10.20 2.07 -0.49
CA CYS A 391 -9.60 1.16 -1.46
C CYS A 391 -10.39 1.11 -2.77
N SER A 392 -9.69 1.31 -3.89
CA SER A 392 -10.29 1.25 -5.23
C SER A 392 -10.57 -0.17 -5.74
N ILE A 393 -9.87 -1.17 -5.19
CA ILE A 393 -10.03 -2.58 -5.48
C ILE A 393 -10.28 -3.29 -4.14
N THR A 394 -11.34 -4.08 -4.03
CA THR A 394 -11.56 -4.95 -2.88
C THR A 394 -11.71 -6.38 -3.38
N MET A 395 -10.92 -7.29 -2.81
CA MET A 395 -10.98 -8.72 -3.12
C MET A 395 -11.28 -9.49 -1.84
N VAL A 396 -12.46 -10.10 -1.81
CA VAL A 396 -12.92 -10.92 -0.69
C VAL A 396 -12.71 -12.38 -1.05
N HIS A 397 -11.64 -12.97 -0.54
CA HIS A 397 -11.40 -14.40 -0.60
C HIS A 397 -12.33 -15.14 0.37
N ARG A 398 -12.32 -16.48 0.30
CA ARG A 398 -13.13 -17.33 1.19
C ARG A 398 -13.02 -16.89 2.65
N CYS A 399 -14.18 -16.61 3.26
CA CYS A 399 -14.32 -16.37 4.69
C CYS A 399 -15.54 -17.11 5.24
N THR A 400 -15.51 -17.44 6.52
CA THR A 400 -16.56 -18.25 7.19
C THR A 400 -17.24 -17.51 8.33
N SER A 401 -16.84 -16.27 8.62
CA SER A 401 -17.37 -15.46 9.72
C SER A 401 -18.56 -14.61 9.25
N PRO A 402 -19.78 -14.82 9.79
CA PRO A 402 -20.92 -13.96 9.50
C PRO A 402 -20.68 -12.51 9.95
N ALA A 403 -19.97 -12.30 11.06
CA ALA A 403 -19.63 -10.96 11.55
C ALA A 403 -18.76 -10.18 10.55
N TRP A 404 -17.86 -10.87 9.84
CA TRP A 404 -17.06 -10.25 8.79
C TRP A 404 -17.90 -9.88 7.57
N PHE A 405 -18.86 -10.74 7.19
CA PHE A 405 -19.79 -10.45 6.10
C PHE A 405 -20.64 -9.20 6.38
N GLU A 406 -21.15 -9.04 7.61
CA GLU A 406 -21.90 -7.84 8.00
C GLU A 406 -21.09 -6.54 7.87
N ILE A 407 -19.78 -6.60 8.14
CA ILE A 407 -18.89 -5.44 7.99
C ILE A 407 -18.62 -5.16 6.51
N LEU A 408 -18.36 -6.20 5.72
CA LEU A 408 -18.20 -6.06 4.27
C LEU A 408 -19.46 -5.46 3.62
N LYS A 409 -20.64 -5.90 4.03
CA LYS A 409 -21.92 -5.38 3.56
C LYS A 409 -22.09 -3.88 3.82
N LYS A 410 -21.63 -3.38 4.97
CA LYS A 410 -21.72 -1.95 5.34
C LYS A 410 -20.79 -1.04 4.55
N HIS A 411 -19.66 -1.57 4.07
CA HIS A 411 -18.56 -0.78 3.51
C HIS A 411 -18.32 -1.04 2.01
N VAL A 412 -18.87 -2.11 1.45
CA VAL A 412 -18.79 -2.43 0.02
C VAL A 412 -20.14 -2.13 -0.63
N ALA A 413 -20.21 -1.05 -1.40
CA ALA A 413 -21.45 -0.57 -2.04
C ALA A 413 -22.19 -1.66 -2.83
N ALA A 414 -21.45 -2.50 -3.57
CA ALA A 414 -22.02 -3.60 -4.32
C ALA A 414 -22.76 -4.63 -3.44
N LEU A 415 -22.22 -4.95 -2.26
CA LEU A 415 -22.85 -5.86 -1.30
C LEU A 415 -24.06 -5.19 -0.64
N TYR A 416 -23.92 -3.90 -0.27
CA TYR A 416 -25.02 -3.11 0.28
C TYR A 416 -26.22 -3.08 -0.67
N LEU A 417 -26.00 -2.73 -1.94
CA LEU A 417 -27.06 -2.64 -2.94
C LEU A 417 -27.64 -4.01 -3.31
N SER A 418 -26.80 -5.04 -3.41
CA SER A 418 -27.26 -6.41 -3.68
C SER A 418 -28.11 -6.99 -2.55
N SER A 419 -27.94 -6.53 -1.31
CA SER A 419 -28.73 -6.99 -0.16
C SER A 419 -30.17 -6.45 -0.13
N GLY A 420 -30.54 -5.54 -1.04
CA GLY A 420 -31.86 -4.91 -1.06
C GLY A 420 -32.10 -3.92 0.09
N GLU A 421 -31.05 -3.53 0.80
CA GLU A 421 -31.10 -2.60 1.94
C GLU A 421 -31.43 -1.18 1.43
N GLY A 422 -32.63 -0.69 1.74
CA GLY A 422 -33.11 0.64 1.31
C GLY A 422 -33.93 0.67 0.01
N ALA A 423 -34.23 -0.48 -0.60
CA ALA A 423 -35.12 -0.55 -1.76
C ALA A 423 -36.61 -0.59 -1.36
N ASP A 424 -37.44 0.26 -1.98
CA ASP A 424 -38.89 0.31 -1.75
C ASP A 424 -39.55 -1.02 -2.12
N GLY A 425 -40.25 -1.63 -1.17
CA GLY A 425 -41.00 -2.89 -1.36
C GLY A 425 -40.26 -4.18 -1.05
N VAL A 426 -38.99 -4.15 -0.62
CA VAL A 426 -38.25 -5.34 -0.18
C VAL A 426 -38.59 -5.69 1.27
N THR A 427 -39.03 -6.93 1.53
CA THR A 427 -39.32 -7.37 2.90
C THR A 427 -38.04 -7.76 3.64
N LYS A 428 -38.04 -7.69 4.98
CA LYS A 428 -36.92 -8.18 5.81
C LYS A 428 -36.59 -9.67 5.58
N SER A 429 -37.55 -10.46 5.11
CA SER A 429 -37.33 -11.87 4.73
C SER A 429 -36.55 -12.01 3.43
N ASP A 430 -36.82 -11.17 2.43
CA ASP A 430 -36.15 -11.19 1.12
C ASP A 430 -34.70 -10.70 1.22
N GLN A 431 -34.47 -9.72 2.09
CA GLN A 431 -33.12 -9.28 2.42
C GLN A 431 -32.29 -10.40 3.06
N LYS A 432 -32.85 -11.09 4.06
CA LYS A 432 -32.15 -12.21 4.74
C LYS A 432 -31.86 -13.38 3.80
N SER A 433 -32.73 -13.67 2.85
CA SER A 433 -32.51 -14.75 1.87
C SER A 433 -31.40 -14.39 0.87
N THR A 434 -31.32 -13.12 0.47
CA THR A 434 -30.28 -12.60 -0.43
C THR A 434 -28.92 -12.56 0.26
N ASP A 435 -28.86 -12.03 1.49
CA ASP A 435 -27.65 -12.04 2.33
C ASP A 435 -27.12 -13.46 2.54
N ARG A 436 -28.01 -14.42 2.80
CA ARG A 436 -27.64 -15.83 2.94
C ARG A 436 -27.07 -16.40 1.65
N THR A 437 -27.60 -16.01 0.49
CA THR A 437 -27.10 -16.45 -0.82
C THR A 437 -25.70 -15.90 -1.10
N LEU A 438 -25.49 -14.60 -0.88
CA LEU A 438 -24.20 -13.94 -1.05
C LEU A 438 -23.13 -14.51 -0.10
N PHE A 439 -23.49 -14.71 1.18
CA PHE A 439 -22.59 -15.32 2.14
C PHE A 439 -22.25 -16.77 1.77
N ALA A 440 -23.23 -17.55 1.31
CA ALA A 440 -22.99 -18.91 0.83
C ALA A 440 -22.04 -18.94 -0.38
N GLN A 441 -22.11 -17.96 -1.28
CA GLN A 441 -21.16 -17.82 -2.39
C GLN A 441 -19.73 -17.57 -1.88
N ILE A 442 -19.54 -16.68 -0.90
CA ILE A 442 -18.22 -16.39 -0.31
C ILE A 442 -17.63 -17.63 0.37
N VAL A 443 -18.45 -18.37 1.12
CA VAL A 443 -18.04 -19.62 1.77
C VAL A 443 -17.65 -20.69 0.75
N ALA A 444 -18.29 -20.71 -0.42
CA ALA A 444 -18.05 -21.68 -1.48
C ALA A 444 -16.83 -21.38 -2.37
N LEU A 445 -16.19 -20.21 -2.23
CA LEU A 445 -14.99 -19.84 -3.00
C LEU A 445 -13.85 -20.86 -2.81
N ARG A 446 -13.20 -21.24 -3.92
CA ARG A 446 -12.02 -22.11 -3.88
C ARG A 446 -10.75 -21.31 -3.52
N ILE A 447 -9.67 -22.02 -3.21
CA ILE A 447 -8.36 -21.39 -2.98
C ILE A 447 -7.95 -20.63 -4.26
N GLY A 448 -7.61 -19.36 -4.10
CA GLY A 448 -7.27 -18.45 -5.21
C GLY A 448 -8.46 -17.82 -5.94
N GLU A 449 -9.69 -18.13 -5.51
CA GLU A 449 -10.90 -17.42 -5.95
C GLU A 449 -11.30 -16.35 -4.93
N SER A 450 -11.90 -15.27 -5.43
CA SER A 450 -12.36 -14.13 -4.64
C SER A 450 -13.58 -13.49 -5.28
N LEU A 451 -14.42 -12.83 -4.49
CA LEU A 451 -15.31 -11.80 -5.02
C LEU A 451 -14.51 -10.52 -5.24
N LEU A 452 -14.52 -10.02 -6.46
CA LEU A 452 -13.80 -8.82 -6.86
C LEU A 452 -14.78 -7.65 -7.02
N PHE A 453 -14.47 -6.56 -6.33
CA PHE A 453 -15.17 -5.29 -6.37
C PHE A 453 -14.19 -4.19 -6.84
N CYS A 454 -14.56 -3.44 -7.87
CA CYS A 454 -13.76 -2.32 -8.36
C CYS A 454 -14.68 -1.32 -9.08
N PRO A 455 -15.34 -0.38 -8.38
CA PRO A 455 -16.37 0.47 -8.98
C PRO A 455 -15.92 1.27 -10.21
N THR A 456 -14.64 1.68 -10.25
CA THR A 456 -14.03 2.41 -11.36
C THR A 456 -13.33 1.51 -12.38
N GLY A 457 -13.41 0.19 -12.22
CA GLY A 457 -12.87 -0.79 -13.15
C GLY A 457 -13.59 -0.75 -14.50
N ALA A 458 -12.83 -0.80 -15.57
CA ALA A 458 -13.31 -0.71 -16.95
C ALA A 458 -13.64 -2.12 -17.47
N MET A 459 -14.94 -2.48 -17.46
CA MET A 459 -15.37 -3.88 -17.57
C MET A 459 -15.86 -4.26 -18.97
N ARG A 460 -16.63 -3.40 -19.65
CA ARG A 460 -17.24 -3.71 -20.94
C ARG A 460 -17.37 -2.47 -21.83
N MET A 461 -17.69 -2.68 -23.10
CA MET A 461 -18.09 -1.60 -24.01
C MET A 461 -19.62 -1.43 -23.98
N GLU A 462 -20.08 -0.19 -23.88
CA GLU A 462 -21.47 0.24 -23.98
C GLU A 462 -21.60 1.18 -25.19
N GLY A 463 -21.73 0.58 -26.37
CA GLY A 463 -21.58 1.31 -27.64
C GLY A 463 -20.14 1.76 -27.84
N GLU A 464 -19.93 3.07 -28.03
CA GLU A 464 -18.59 3.68 -28.12
C GLU A 464 -18.00 4.05 -26.74
N ASN A 465 -18.77 3.93 -25.66
CA ASN A 465 -18.34 4.28 -24.32
C ASN A 465 -17.87 3.06 -23.53
N VAL A 466 -17.01 3.27 -22.55
CA VAL A 466 -16.58 2.20 -21.64
C VAL A 466 -17.51 2.12 -20.44
N GLY A 467 -18.15 0.97 -20.26
CA GLY A 467 -18.94 0.62 -19.09
C GLY A 467 -18.04 0.26 -17.91
N ARG A 468 -18.29 0.90 -16.77
CA ARG A 468 -17.63 0.65 -15.48
C ARG A 468 -18.34 -0.47 -14.72
N MET A 469 -17.64 -1.11 -13.77
CA MET A 469 -18.25 -2.11 -12.88
C MET A 469 -19.27 -1.50 -11.91
N LEU A 470 -19.07 -0.24 -11.48
CA LEU A 470 -19.99 0.51 -10.61
C LEU A 470 -20.34 -0.25 -9.31
N ASP A 471 -21.57 -0.73 -9.19
CA ASP A 471 -22.13 -1.48 -8.07
C ASP A 471 -22.11 -3.00 -8.28
N GLY A 472 -21.54 -3.47 -9.38
CA GLY A 472 -21.37 -4.89 -9.66
C GLY A 472 -20.17 -5.53 -8.95
N PHE A 473 -20.13 -6.86 -8.99
CA PHE A 473 -18.99 -7.67 -8.59
C PHE A 473 -18.93 -8.94 -9.42
N ILE A 474 -17.76 -9.59 -9.45
CA ILE A 474 -17.59 -10.87 -10.13
C ILE A 474 -16.88 -11.90 -9.25
N THR A 475 -17.09 -13.19 -9.53
CA THR A 475 -16.20 -14.23 -9.03
C THR A 475 -14.94 -14.25 -9.89
N PHE A 476 -13.82 -13.91 -9.27
CA PHE A 476 -12.53 -13.72 -9.90
C PHE A 476 -11.55 -14.79 -9.45
N ARG A 477 -10.73 -15.27 -10.38
CA ARG A 477 -9.61 -16.17 -10.11
C ARG A 477 -8.30 -15.50 -10.44
N THR A 478 -7.45 -15.33 -9.44
CA THR A 478 -6.09 -14.82 -9.65
C THR A 478 -5.28 -15.81 -10.49
N ARG A 479 -4.49 -15.30 -11.45
CA ARG A 479 -3.64 -16.16 -12.29
C ARG A 479 -2.58 -16.91 -11.47
N GLN A 480 -1.98 -17.92 -12.10
CA GLN A 480 -0.78 -18.55 -11.56
C GLN A 480 0.42 -17.60 -11.61
N ARG A 481 1.32 -17.71 -10.63
CA ARG A 481 2.55 -16.92 -10.56
C ARG A 481 3.56 -17.37 -11.60
N LEU A 482 4.41 -16.45 -12.06
CA LEU A 482 5.60 -16.81 -12.84
C LEU A 482 6.77 -17.19 -11.92
N THR A 483 6.86 -16.51 -10.79
CA THR A 483 7.83 -16.78 -9.73
C THR A 483 7.43 -18.00 -8.91
N ALA A 484 8.39 -18.51 -8.12
CA ALA A 484 8.13 -19.59 -7.18
C ALA A 484 6.94 -19.27 -6.27
N ASP A 485 6.12 -20.28 -5.98
CA ASP A 485 4.97 -20.12 -5.10
C ASP A 485 5.35 -20.45 -3.64
N GLY A 486 5.13 -19.49 -2.76
CA GLY A 486 5.33 -19.63 -1.31
C GLY A 486 4.07 -20.09 -0.55
N GLY A 487 2.90 -20.05 -1.20
CA GLY A 487 1.59 -20.30 -0.59
C GLY A 487 1.15 -21.76 -0.54
N ALA A 488 2.03 -22.70 -0.89
CA ALA A 488 1.74 -24.12 -0.76
C ALA A 488 1.50 -24.48 0.72
N THR A 489 0.34 -25.05 1.02
CA THR A 489 0.04 -25.55 2.37
C THR A 489 1.02 -26.66 2.72
N LYS A 490 1.82 -26.48 3.77
CA LYS A 490 2.70 -27.53 4.29
C LYS A 490 1.84 -28.63 4.89
N LEU A 491 1.82 -29.80 4.26
CA LEU A 491 1.15 -30.97 4.80
C LEU A 491 2.10 -31.69 5.77
N ALA A 492 1.54 -32.47 6.70
CA ALA A 492 2.33 -33.26 7.65
C ALA A 492 3.27 -34.28 6.98
N TYR A 493 3.05 -34.58 5.70
CA TYR A 493 3.90 -35.47 4.90
C TYR A 493 5.08 -34.73 4.23
N ASP A 494 5.05 -33.39 4.18
CA ASP A 494 6.07 -32.55 3.54
C ASP A 494 7.15 -32.05 4.52
N THR A 495 7.03 -32.40 5.81
CA THR A 495 7.95 -32.06 6.91
C THR A 495 8.66 -33.31 7.41
#